data_AF-A0A953UK29-F1
#
_entry.id   AF-A0A953UK29-F1
#
_cell.length_a   1.000
_cell.length_b   1.000
_cell.length_c   1.000
_cell.angle_alpha   90.00
_cell.angle_beta   90.00
_cell.angle_gamma   90.00
#
_symmetry.space_group_name_H-M   'P 1'
#
loop_
_entity.id
_entity.type
_entity.pdbx_description
1 polymer ?
#
loop_
_entity_poly.entity_id
_entity_poly.type
_entity_poly.pdbx_seq_one_letter_code
_entity_poly.pdbx_strand_id
1 'polypeptide(L)'
;MGVTEKKWEYDRPFTRINSPSYNESRQPPDGVSTNPDLTNTFWCGCRIPAEGPPGTGPFANIRRKLMATVPSWVPVDYVVRARAPGGDRHNRAEDLYEVEGTLTRSFQTWTDFPLYQWHRWYDWNFHVIPDKGYQYLAGLGNTPSKTRAGFRDTERRVTDVTALECEMDAGALLQGTRGPRETPRLPYGHGVMGPMLILDWAWPMTDEHIWVAGRWVYDCGHPVDGRNRTELHPCLATASARWEGVKFDENPYYVPAIQFMFFSSRVGGYYNFSSIKRDYEFIVDLPKIARDPLTARVGHTTTFPLNTITLRGTYLLKKFQYDLFSVAGAEQVVTPVVEPIPMPDPKDPPQQVKVKIPLGSASGEPEAYGVLISLGWFDPEGVEARKLKKCEITFHDAHKGTVDHNTFAERWLIKVGVNGRWFSRFMEDVHDNTVISLQEKNYTIYLAEGASDAESDKLTISAHGAALQRVENVMQVQAERPPGVDQPDRTLRIAFADDPDHPRPVTYSGHIDSGILEVQRAIAPAIYDRMSETRGEENESLGVIDRGHRQRASDSENPVSIRGFKGTKELEYTALFTSEVDRTAELKEDTARIDYRLHATLVVTPQIP
;
A
#
# COMPACT_ATOMS: atom_id res chain seq x y z
N MET A 1 -6.29 28.29 -9.52
CA MET A 1 -6.11 27.99 -10.95
C MET A 1 -5.64 26.56 -11.03
N GLY A 2 -6.20 25.78 -11.94
CA GLY A 2 -5.89 24.37 -12.08
C GLY A 2 -4.48 24.11 -12.60
N VAL A 3 -3.80 23.07 -12.10
CA VAL A 3 -2.51 22.61 -12.65
C VAL A 3 -2.81 21.90 -13.97
N THR A 4 -2.58 22.58 -15.08
CA THR A 4 -2.71 22.01 -16.44
C THR A 4 -1.37 21.64 -17.07
N GLU A 5 -0.27 22.04 -16.42
CA GLU A 5 1.10 21.81 -16.86
C GLU A 5 1.96 21.47 -15.64
N LYS A 6 2.95 20.60 -15.80
CA LYS A 6 3.99 20.35 -14.80
C LYS A 6 5.35 20.33 -15.49
N LYS A 7 6.40 20.70 -14.76
CA LYS A 7 7.76 20.46 -15.24
C LYS A 7 8.01 18.95 -15.32
N TRP A 8 8.72 18.51 -16.36
CA TRP A 8 9.21 17.13 -16.42
C TRP A 8 10.17 16.89 -15.26
N GLU A 9 9.89 15.89 -14.45
CA GLU A 9 10.62 15.57 -13.22
C GLU A 9 10.65 14.06 -13.03
N TYR A 10 11.84 13.49 -13.06
CA TYR A 10 12.03 12.05 -13.02
C TYR A 10 11.53 11.41 -11.72
N ASP A 11 11.83 12.04 -10.57
CA ASP A 11 11.44 11.57 -9.24
C ASP A 11 9.98 11.91 -8.89
N ARG A 12 9.32 12.71 -9.74
CA ARG A 12 7.90 13.06 -9.65
C ARG A 12 7.24 12.85 -11.02
N PRO A 13 7.21 11.59 -11.49
CA PRO A 13 6.89 11.27 -12.88
C PRO A 13 5.45 11.61 -13.26
N PHE A 14 4.58 11.95 -12.32
CA PHE A 14 3.22 12.41 -12.63
C PHE A 14 2.72 13.47 -11.65
N THR A 15 1.60 14.12 -11.97
CA THR A 15 0.83 14.96 -11.02
C THR A 15 -0.66 14.86 -11.30
N ARG A 16 -1.50 15.05 -10.28
CA ARG A 16 -2.95 15.08 -10.43
C ARG A 16 -3.39 16.46 -10.94
N ILE A 17 -4.10 16.49 -12.07
CA ILE A 17 -4.64 17.73 -12.64
C ILE A 17 -5.80 18.24 -11.77
N ASN A 18 -5.69 19.47 -11.27
CA ASN A 18 -6.76 20.15 -10.52
C ASN A 18 -7.21 19.39 -9.27
N SER A 19 -6.26 18.87 -8.48
CA SER A 19 -6.64 18.26 -7.20
C SER A 19 -7.44 19.26 -6.34
N PRO A 20 -8.64 18.89 -5.87
CA PRO A 20 -9.45 19.76 -5.01
C PRO A 20 -8.81 19.94 -3.63
N SER A 21 -7.85 19.08 -3.26
CA SER A 21 -7.18 19.13 -1.97
C SER A 21 -5.93 19.99 -1.97
N TYR A 22 -5.42 20.42 -3.11
CA TYR A 22 -4.23 21.27 -3.15
C TYR A 22 -4.51 22.65 -2.53
N ASN A 23 -3.81 22.99 -1.44
CA ASN A 23 -3.94 24.28 -0.77
C ASN A 23 -2.67 24.65 0.02
N GLU A 24 -1.83 25.52 -0.54
CA GLU A 24 -0.59 25.98 0.13
C GLU A 24 -0.83 26.88 1.36
N SER A 25 -2.03 27.48 1.48
CA SER A 25 -2.34 28.41 2.57
C SER A 25 -2.95 27.72 3.79
N ARG A 26 -3.47 26.50 3.61
CA ARG A 26 -4.17 25.78 4.67
C ARG A 26 -3.15 25.28 5.71
N GLN A 27 -3.51 25.45 6.98
CA GLN A 27 -2.66 25.00 8.08
C GLN A 27 -3.00 23.55 8.45
N PRO A 28 -2.00 22.75 8.87
CA PRO A 28 -2.24 21.44 9.45
C PRO A 28 -3.21 21.51 10.64
N PRO A 29 -4.12 20.54 10.79
CA PRO A 29 -4.93 20.44 11.99
C PRO A 29 -4.04 20.19 13.21
N ASP A 30 -4.43 20.77 14.35
CA ASP A 30 -3.67 20.64 15.58
C ASP A 30 -3.73 19.23 16.21
N GLY A 31 -4.80 18.49 15.92
CA GLY A 31 -5.07 17.16 16.46
C GLY A 31 -5.29 17.15 17.98
N VAL A 32 -5.45 18.31 18.62
CA VAL A 32 -5.51 18.38 20.09
C VAL A 32 -6.79 17.71 20.59
N SER A 33 -6.59 16.67 21.39
CA SER A 33 -7.62 15.88 22.04
C SER A 33 -8.41 16.68 23.09
N THR A 34 -7.75 17.56 23.85
CA THR A 34 -8.29 18.04 25.12
C THR A 34 -9.16 19.31 24.99
N ASN A 35 -10.32 19.27 25.64
CA ASN A 35 -10.98 20.48 26.13
C ASN A 35 -10.24 20.96 27.38
N PRO A 36 -9.77 22.21 27.48
CA PRO A 36 -9.25 22.75 28.74
C PRO A 36 -10.30 22.73 29.88
N ASP A 37 -11.60 22.74 29.54
CA ASP A 37 -12.70 22.81 30.52
C ASP A 37 -13.34 21.44 30.85
N LEU A 38 -13.02 20.38 30.09
CA LEU A 38 -13.50 19.02 30.34
C LEU A 38 -12.29 18.10 30.42
N THR A 39 -11.92 17.76 31.65
CA THR A 39 -10.73 16.95 31.98
C THR A 39 -10.72 15.54 31.38
N ASN A 40 -11.79 15.12 30.68
CA ASN A 40 -11.98 13.77 30.15
C ASN A 40 -12.90 13.72 28.90
N THR A 41 -12.84 14.66 27.96
CA THR A 41 -13.55 14.51 26.67
C THR A 41 -12.66 14.87 25.49
N PHE A 42 -12.53 13.95 24.53
CA PHE A 42 -11.86 14.24 23.27
C PHE A 42 -12.82 15.09 22.41
N TRP A 43 -12.47 16.34 22.12
CA TRP A 43 -13.34 17.27 21.36
C TRP A 43 -13.61 16.81 19.92
N CYS A 44 -12.76 15.95 19.40
CA CYS A 44 -12.87 15.41 18.06
C CYS A 44 -13.99 14.36 17.90
N GLY A 45 -14.72 13.96 18.95
CA GLY A 45 -15.72 12.86 18.86
C GLY A 45 -15.11 11.46 18.99
N CYS A 46 -13.84 11.41 19.38
CA CYS A 46 -13.03 10.23 19.61
C CYS A 46 -13.46 9.52 20.89
N ARG A 47 -13.67 8.19 20.86
CA ARG A 47 -14.11 7.44 22.06
C ARG A 47 -12.99 7.41 23.11
N ILE A 48 -13.35 7.55 24.38
CA ILE A 48 -12.37 7.44 25.47
C ILE A 48 -12.54 6.08 26.15
N PRO A 49 -11.44 5.41 26.55
CA PRO A 49 -11.52 4.25 27.43
C PRO A 49 -12.38 4.48 28.68
N ALA A 50 -12.44 5.71 29.21
CA ALA A 50 -13.25 6.09 30.36
C ALA A 50 -14.78 6.04 30.11
N GLU A 51 -15.23 5.98 28.85
CA GLU A 51 -16.65 5.85 28.47
C GLU A 51 -17.15 4.39 28.52
N GLY A 52 -16.28 3.43 28.81
CA GLY A 52 -16.70 2.06 29.12
C GLY A 52 -17.65 2.02 30.33
N PRO A 53 -18.57 1.04 30.42
CA PRO A 53 -19.51 0.95 31.54
C PRO A 53 -18.76 1.02 32.88
N PRO A 54 -19.24 1.80 33.85
CA PRO A 54 -18.59 1.93 35.14
C PRO A 54 -18.49 0.55 35.79
N GLY A 55 -17.28 0.02 35.89
CA GLY A 55 -16.98 -1.26 36.50
C GLY A 55 -15.75 -1.15 37.37
N THR A 56 -15.81 -1.68 38.58
CA THR A 56 -14.67 -1.79 39.49
C THR A 56 -14.10 -3.20 39.42
N GLY A 57 -12.87 -3.37 38.95
CA GLY A 57 -12.19 -4.68 38.93
C GLY A 57 -11.15 -4.84 37.80
N PRO A 58 -10.35 -5.92 37.82
CA PRO A 58 -9.32 -6.20 36.81
C PRO A 58 -9.89 -6.31 35.38
N PHE A 59 -11.11 -6.83 35.23
CA PHE A 59 -11.83 -6.88 33.96
C PHE A 59 -12.17 -5.50 33.38
N ALA A 60 -12.40 -4.49 34.21
CA ALA A 60 -12.65 -3.12 33.74
C ALA A 60 -11.37 -2.48 33.18
N ASN A 61 -10.19 -2.84 33.70
CA ASN A 61 -8.91 -2.36 33.15
C ASN A 61 -8.58 -3.05 31.82
N ILE A 62 -8.85 -4.36 31.69
CA ILE A 62 -8.70 -5.09 30.43
C ILE A 62 -9.66 -4.52 29.38
N ARG A 63 -10.95 -4.36 29.72
CA ARG A 63 -11.96 -3.77 28.83
C ARG A 63 -11.61 -2.34 28.41
N ARG A 64 -11.04 -1.51 29.30
CA ARG A 64 -10.54 -0.18 28.95
C ARG A 64 -9.35 -0.20 28.02
N LYS A 65 -8.38 -1.10 28.25
CA LYS A 65 -7.23 -1.26 27.34
C LYS A 65 -7.69 -1.69 25.95
N LEU A 66 -8.68 -2.58 25.87
CA LEU A 66 -9.20 -3.12 24.62
C LEU A 66 -10.22 -2.19 23.93
N MET A 67 -10.95 -1.35 24.68
CA MET A 67 -11.73 -0.24 24.10
C MET A 67 -10.83 0.83 23.47
N ALA A 68 -9.60 0.98 23.96
CA ALA A 68 -8.60 1.86 23.36
C ALA A 68 -8.04 1.33 22.03
N THR A 69 -8.10 0.00 21.81
CA THR A 69 -7.70 -0.63 20.55
C THR A 69 -8.85 -0.72 19.55
N VAL A 70 -10.03 -0.20 19.91
CA VAL A 70 -11.14 -0.07 18.96
C VAL A 70 -10.88 1.18 18.14
N PRO A 71 -10.63 1.06 16.83
CA PRO A 71 -10.43 2.24 16.03
C PRO A 71 -11.67 3.12 16.10
N SER A 72 -11.43 4.41 16.27
CA SER A 72 -12.46 5.42 16.04
C SER A 72 -11.92 6.42 15.05
N TRP A 73 -12.74 6.73 14.05
CA TRP A 73 -12.40 7.70 13.03
C TRP A 73 -13.42 8.81 13.06
N VAL A 74 -12.92 10.04 13.07
CA VAL A 74 -13.78 11.20 12.92
C VAL A 74 -13.27 12.06 11.78
N PRO A 75 -14.13 12.45 10.82
CA PRO A 75 -13.73 13.34 9.75
C PRO A 75 -13.11 14.63 10.31
N VAL A 76 -11.95 15.02 9.79
CA VAL A 76 -11.22 16.18 10.30
C VAL A 76 -12.02 17.46 10.11
N ASP A 77 -12.64 17.63 8.94
CA ASP A 77 -13.46 18.80 8.61
C ASP A 77 -14.69 18.96 9.52
N TYR A 78 -15.26 17.85 10.01
CA TYR A 78 -16.34 17.89 11.01
C TYR A 78 -15.90 18.69 12.24
N VAL A 79 -14.71 18.37 12.76
CA VAL A 79 -14.16 18.97 13.97
C VAL A 79 -13.79 20.43 13.71
N VAL A 80 -13.16 20.73 12.57
CA VAL A 80 -12.78 22.10 12.19
C VAL A 80 -14.01 22.99 12.02
N ARG A 81 -15.07 22.51 11.36
CA ARG A 81 -16.31 23.28 11.15
C ARG A 81 -17.14 23.40 12.42
N ALA A 82 -17.17 22.37 13.27
CA ALA A 82 -17.82 22.43 14.58
C ALA A 82 -17.19 23.51 15.50
N ARG A 83 -15.91 23.84 15.31
CA ARG A 83 -15.24 24.96 16.01
C ARG A 83 -15.65 26.34 15.48
N ALA A 84 -16.24 26.44 14.28
CA ALA A 84 -16.67 27.72 13.71
C ALA A 84 -18.07 28.12 14.19
N PRO A 85 -18.30 29.38 14.63
CA PRO A 85 -19.63 29.87 14.98
C PRO A 85 -20.61 29.72 13.80
N GLY A 86 -21.67 28.93 13.97
CA GLY A 86 -22.68 28.70 12.93
C GLY A 86 -22.32 27.65 11.87
N GLY A 87 -21.27 26.84 12.09
CA GLY A 87 -20.86 25.78 11.16
C GLY A 87 -21.93 24.70 10.95
N ASP A 88 -22.19 24.36 9.69
CA ASP A 88 -23.01 23.20 9.33
C ASP A 88 -22.33 21.92 9.83
N ARG A 89 -23.07 21.12 10.61
CA ARG A 89 -22.60 19.86 11.22
C ARG A 89 -22.78 18.66 10.29
N HIS A 90 -23.23 18.87 9.05
CA HIS A 90 -23.39 17.78 8.10
C HIS A 90 -22.07 17.40 7.44
N ASN A 91 -21.52 16.25 7.87
CA ASN A 91 -20.56 15.50 7.07
C ASN A 91 -21.25 15.07 5.78
N ARG A 92 -20.72 15.47 4.63
CA ARG A 92 -21.01 14.71 3.43
C ARG A 92 -20.16 13.47 3.53
N ALA A 93 -20.77 12.30 3.66
CA ALA A 93 -20.10 11.01 3.72
C ALA A 93 -19.21 10.69 2.48
N GLU A 94 -19.03 11.66 1.57
CA GLU A 94 -18.31 11.57 0.30
C GLU A 94 -17.21 12.64 0.19
N ASP A 95 -16.91 13.39 1.27
CA ASP A 95 -15.82 14.37 1.26
C ASP A 95 -14.49 13.64 1.05
N LEU A 96 -13.98 13.73 -0.19
CA LEU A 96 -12.77 13.08 -0.65
C LEU A 96 -11.62 14.06 -0.61
N TYR A 97 -10.54 13.64 0.03
CA TYR A 97 -9.27 14.34 0.05
C TYR A 97 -8.25 13.57 -0.76
N GLU A 98 -7.29 14.29 -1.30
CA GLU A 98 -6.24 13.78 -2.17
C GLU A 98 -4.89 14.26 -1.66
N VAL A 99 -3.89 13.39 -1.70
CA VAL A 99 -2.50 13.70 -1.36
C VAL A 99 -1.60 13.25 -2.51
N GLU A 100 -0.63 14.09 -2.88
CA GLU A 100 0.55 13.68 -3.65
C GLU A 100 1.77 13.74 -2.75
N GLY A 101 2.75 12.88 -2.98
CA GLY A 101 3.98 12.90 -2.19
C GLY A 101 4.92 11.75 -2.49
N THR A 102 5.94 11.61 -1.64
CA THR A 102 6.91 10.51 -1.72
C THR A 102 6.63 9.50 -0.62
N LEU A 103 6.56 8.22 -0.97
CA LEU A 103 6.43 7.16 0.02
C LEU A 103 7.69 7.02 0.83
N THR A 104 7.55 6.98 2.14
CA THR A 104 8.63 6.55 3.05
C THR A 104 8.47 5.11 3.47
N ARG A 105 7.25 4.57 3.41
CA ARG A 105 6.95 3.17 3.70
C ARG A 105 5.74 2.71 2.92
N SER A 106 5.74 1.43 2.55
CA SER A 106 4.61 0.69 1.99
C SER A 106 4.60 -0.68 2.63
N PHE A 107 3.66 -0.92 3.53
CA PHE A 107 3.67 -2.11 4.37
C PHE A 107 2.27 -2.55 4.78
N GLN A 108 2.13 -3.83 5.07
CA GLN A 108 0.94 -4.33 5.75
C GLN A 108 1.09 -4.10 7.26
N THR A 109 0.15 -3.39 7.88
CA THR A 109 0.05 -3.29 9.34
C THR A 109 -0.48 -4.60 9.92
N TRP A 110 -0.14 -4.91 11.16
CA TRP A 110 -0.56 -6.14 11.84
C TRP A 110 -1.22 -5.89 13.18
N THR A 111 -1.41 -4.62 13.52
CA THR A 111 -1.86 -4.15 14.82
C THR A 111 -3.30 -3.66 14.79
N ASP A 112 -3.79 -3.24 13.63
CA ASP A 112 -5.21 -3.04 13.38
C ASP A 112 -5.94 -4.38 13.27
N PHE A 113 -6.34 -4.90 14.43
CA PHE A 113 -7.06 -6.15 14.51
C PHE A 113 -8.45 -5.97 13.85
N PRO A 114 -8.85 -6.86 12.91
CA PRO A 114 -10.18 -6.87 12.29
C PRO A 114 -11.27 -7.39 13.26
N LEU A 115 -11.48 -6.68 14.39
CA LEU A 115 -12.44 -7.02 15.45
C LEU A 115 -13.86 -6.58 15.14
N TYR A 116 -14.02 -5.65 14.20
CA TYR A 116 -15.27 -4.93 14.00
C TYR A 116 -15.70 -4.96 12.54
N GLN A 117 -16.95 -4.52 12.34
CA GLN A 117 -17.59 -4.20 11.07
C GLN A 117 -16.79 -3.31 10.10
N TRP A 118 -15.66 -2.81 10.57
CA TRP A 118 -14.89 -1.77 9.96
C TRP A 118 -13.76 -2.35 9.11
N HIS A 119 -12.98 -3.31 9.61
CA HIS A 119 -11.89 -3.95 8.84
C HIS A 119 -12.20 -5.43 8.61
N ARG A 120 -12.04 -5.88 7.37
CA ARG A 120 -12.22 -7.28 6.96
C ARG A 120 -10.92 -8.06 7.05
N TRP A 121 -9.79 -7.37 6.86
CA TRP A 121 -8.45 -7.88 7.04
C TRP A 121 -7.53 -6.78 7.54
N TYR A 122 -6.24 -7.06 7.63
CA TYR A 122 -5.23 -6.05 7.91
C TYR A 122 -5.09 -5.05 6.77
N ASP A 123 -4.79 -3.81 7.12
CA ASP A 123 -4.61 -2.73 6.16
C ASP A 123 -3.25 -2.79 5.48
N TRP A 124 -3.23 -2.36 4.22
CA TRP A 124 -1.99 -1.96 3.56
C TRP A 124 -1.83 -0.45 3.73
N ASN A 125 -0.75 -0.05 4.39
CA ASN A 125 -0.49 1.31 4.81
C ASN A 125 0.60 1.94 3.93
N PHE A 126 0.33 3.17 3.53
CA PHE A 126 1.25 4.05 2.84
C PHE A 126 1.63 5.20 3.77
N HIS A 127 2.91 5.36 4.07
CA HIS A 127 3.40 6.56 4.75
C HIS A 127 3.90 7.55 3.71
N VAL A 128 3.13 8.60 3.47
CA VAL A 128 3.39 9.60 2.43
C VAL A 128 3.97 10.85 3.05
N ILE A 129 5.16 11.29 2.65
CA ILE A 129 5.61 12.67 2.87
C ILE A 129 4.85 13.54 1.86
N PRO A 130 3.89 14.38 2.30
CA PRO A 130 3.09 15.14 1.36
C PRO A 130 3.91 16.20 0.64
N ASP A 131 3.65 16.37 -0.65
CA ASP A 131 4.20 17.46 -1.44
C ASP A 131 3.68 18.83 -0.99
N LYS A 132 4.40 19.88 -1.40
CA LYS A 132 3.99 21.27 -1.14
C LYS A 132 2.55 21.47 -1.61
N GLY A 133 1.72 22.04 -0.72
CA GLY A 133 0.28 22.24 -0.96
C GLY A 133 -0.61 21.12 -0.42
N TYR A 134 -0.07 19.94 -0.12
CA TYR A 134 -0.79 18.85 0.56
C TYR A 134 -0.36 18.65 2.02
N GLN A 135 0.69 19.35 2.47
CA GLN A 135 1.27 19.24 3.81
C GLN A 135 0.27 19.46 4.95
N TYR A 136 -0.80 20.24 4.74
CA TYR A 136 -1.82 20.45 5.75
C TYR A 136 -2.64 19.18 6.07
N LEU A 137 -2.61 18.18 5.19
CA LEU A 137 -3.32 16.92 5.43
C LEU A 137 -2.63 16.09 6.52
N ALA A 138 -1.31 16.23 6.70
CA ALA A 138 -0.59 15.65 7.82
C ALA A 138 -0.70 16.58 9.03
N GLY A 139 -1.60 16.25 9.96
CA GLY A 139 -1.80 16.98 11.20
C GLY A 139 -0.57 16.99 12.10
N LEU A 140 -0.58 17.83 13.13
CA LEU A 140 0.54 17.93 14.08
C LEU A 140 0.78 16.64 14.88
N GLY A 141 -0.20 15.73 14.95
CA GLY A 141 -0.03 14.39 15.52
C GLY A 141 0.80 13.45 14.64
N ASN A 142 0.90 13.70 13.33
CA ASN A 142 1.72 12.92 12.40
C ASN A 142 3.22 13.22 12.52
N THR A 143 3.60 14.26 13.25
CA THR A 143 5.01 14.54 13.53
C THR A 143 5.49 13.59 14.61
N PRO A 144 6.57 12.82 14.37
CA PRO A 144 7.09 11.88 15.36
C PRO A 144 7.37 12.57 16.70
N SER A 145 7.03 11.93 17.81
CA SER A 145 7.28 12.50 19.13
C SER A 145 8.76 12.81 19.31
N LYS A 146 9.05 14.03 19.78
CA LYS A 146 10.41 14.45 20.14
C LYS A 146 10.92 13.73 21.38
N THR A 147 10.02 13.12 22.15
CA THR A 147 10.40 12.39 23.36
C THR A 147 10.95 11.01 22.99
N ARG A 148 12.02 10.61 23.68
CA ARG A 148 12.53 9.23 23.68
C ARG A 148 11.92 8.40 24.82
N ALA A 149 10.83 8.85 25.43
CA ALA A 149 10.15 8.06 26.44
C ALA A 149 9.71 6.74 25.79
N GLY A 150 10.06 5.61 26.43
CA GLY A 150 9.78 4.28 25.88
C GLY A 150 10.83 3.71 24.91
N PHE A 151 11.90 4.44 24.60
CA PHE A 151 13.03 3.94 23.80
C PHE A 151 14.20 3.51 24.69
N ARG A 152 14.77 2.34 24.41
CA ARG A 152 16.10 1.95 24.92
C ARG A 152 17.20 2.68 24.14
N ASP A 153 18.41 2.71 24.69
CA ASP A 153 19.58 3.30 24.01
C ASP A 153 19.90 2.64 22.66
N THR A 154 19.49 1.37 22.50
CA THR A 154 19.65 0.59 21.28
C THR A 154 18.49 0.74 20.31
N GLU A 155 17.38 1.34 20.74
CA GLU A 155 16.16 1.47 19.94
C GLU A 155 16.14 2.82 19.20
N ARG A 156 15.63 2.82 17.97
CA ARG A 156 15.36 4.02 17.18
C ARG A 156 14.05 3.90 16.42
N ARG A 157 13.47 5.03 16.01
CA ARG A 157 12.27 5.02 15.17
C ARG A 157 12.63 4.51 13.79
N VAL A 158 11.71 3.77 13.17
CA VAL A 158 11.82 3.35 11.77
C VAL A 158 11.70 4.56 10.82
N THR A 159 10.90 5.56 11.20
CA THR A 159 10.77 6.83 10.47
C THR A 159 10.81 8.03 11.40
N ASP A 160 11.59 9.05 11.01
CA ASP A 160 11.75 10.33 11.74
C ASP A 160 11.09 11.51 11.00
N VAL A 161 10.32 11.25 9.94
CA VAL A 161 9.67 12.28 9.13
C VAL A 161 8.19 12.44 9.49
N THR A 162 7.65 13.63 9.26
CA THR A 162 6.19 13.83 9.29
C THR A 162 5.59 13.22 8.03
N ALA A 163 4.83 12.14 8.19
CA ALA A 163 4.18 11.43 7.10
C ALA A 163 2.68 11.28 7.36
N LEU A 164 1.88 11.47 6.31
CA LEU A 164 0.47 11.14 6.30
C LEU A 164 0.32 9.64 6.08
N GLU A 165 -0.40 8.98 6.97
CA GLU A 165 -0.78 7.58 6.78
C GLU A 165 -1.99 7.50 5.85
N CYS A 166 -1.95 6.57 4.90
CA CYS A 166 -3.08 6.27 4.03
C CYS A 166 -3.32 4.76 4.09
N GLU A 167 -4.52 4.35 4.50
CA GLU A 167 -4.83 2.96 4.81
C GLU A 167 -5.84 2.40 3.82
N MET A 168 -5.60 1.15 3.43
CA MET A 168 -6.50 0.41 2.56
C MET A 168 -6.66 -1.02 3.05
N ASP A 169 -7.89 -1.37 3.44
CA ASP A 169 -8.21 -2.72 3.91
C ASP A 169 -8.03 -3.75 2.80
N ALA A 170 -7.01 -4.59 2.96
CA ALA A 170 -6.62 -5.61 1.99
C ALA A 170 -7.68 -6.70 1.78
N GLY A 171 -8.51 -6.95 2.79
CA GLY A 171 -9.58 -7.95 2.74
C GLY A 171 -10.86 -7.43 2.13
N ALA A 172 -11.04 -6.11 2.14
CA ALA A 172 -12.23 -5.48 1.59
C ALA A 172 -12.35 -5.73 0.08
N LEU A 173 -11.22 -5.88 -0.63
CA LEU A 173 -11.15 -6.11 -2.07
C LEU A 173 -11.62 -7.50 -2.55
N LEU A 174 -12.01 -8.41 -1.65
CA LEU A 174 -12.46 -9.77 -2.01
C LEU A 174 -13.95 -9.90 -2.31
N GLN A 175 -14.76 -8.87 -2.09
CA GLN A 175 -16.23 -9.00 -2.16
C GLN A 175 -16.80 -9.35 -3.53
N GLY A 176 -16.03 -9.17 -4.61
CA GLY A 176 -16.45 -9.41 -5.98
C GLY A 176 -16.47 -10.88 -6.42
N THR A 177 -15.86 -11.82 -5.69
CA THR A 177 -15.86 -13.25 -6.06
C THR A 177 -17.17 -13.95 -5.65
N ARG A 178 -18.33 -13.37 -6.04
CA ARG A 178 -19.68 -13.92 -5.84
C ARG A 178 -20.02 -15.15 -6.72
N GLY A 179 -19.03 -15.95 -7.10
CA GLY A 179 -19.25 -17.16 -7.89
C GLY A 179 -18.40 -18.33 -7.38
N PRO A 180 -18.85 -19.59 -7.60
CA PRO A 180 -18.10 -20.80 -7.26
C PRO A 180 -16.88 -21.02 -8.16
N ARG A 181 -16.31 -19.95 -8.72
CA ARG A 181 -14.99 -20.04 -9.35
C ARG A 181 -14.01 -20.26 -8.24
N GLU A 182 -13.45 -21.45 -8.23
CA GLU A 182 -12.29 -21.87 -7.45
C GLU A 182 -11.30 -20.72 -7.38
N THR A 183 -11.36 -19.91 -6.32
CA THR A 183 -10.19 -19.14 -5.90
C THR A 183 -9.09 -20.18 -5.80
N PRO A 184 -7.95 -20.01 -6.50
CA PRO A 184 -6.87 -20.98 -6.44
C PRO A 184 -6.66 -21.32 -4.97
N ARG A 185 -6.94 -22.56 -4.60
CA ARG A 185 -6.67 -23.00 -3.23
C ARG A 185 -5.19 -22.73 -3.06
N LEU A 186 -4.86 -21.82 -2.15
CA LEU A 186 -3.48 -21.70 -1.74
C LEU A 186 -3.05 -23.11 -1.35
N PRO A 187 -1.86 -23.58 -1.79
CA PRO A 187 -1.38 -24.93 -1.48
C PRO A 187 -1.24 -25.21 0.02
N TYR A 188 -1.56 -24.22 0.86
CA TYR A 188 -1.40 -24.23 2.30
C TYR A 188 -2.68 -24.41 3.11
N GLY A 189 -3.89 -24.54 2.52
CA GLY A 189 -5.11 -24.84 3.29
C GLY A 189 -5.56 -23.76 4.31
N HIS A 190 -4.74 -22.73 4.54
CA HIS A 190 -5.06 -21.57 5.36
C HIS A 190 -5.93 -20.59 4.57
N GLY A 191 -6.91 -20.00 5.27
CA GLY A 191 -7.97 -19.17 4.71
C GLY A 191 -7.50 -18.03 3.80
N VAL A 192 -8.45 -17.51 3.03
CA VAL A 192 -8.29 -16.52 1.98
C VAL A 192 -7.41 -15.34 2.43
N MET A 193 -6.11 -15.39 2.13
CA MET A 193 -5.29 -14.20 2.23
C MET A 193 -5.85 -13.17 1.24
N GLY A 194 -5.94 -11.90 1.66
CA GLY A 194 -6.36 -10.81 0.78
C GLY A 194 -5.63 -10.88 -0.57
N PRO A 195 -6.27 -10.53 -1.69
CA PRO A 195 -5.73 -10.68 -3.03
C PRO A 195 -4.49 -9.81 -3.21
N MET A 196 -4.40 -8.72 -2.41
CA MET A 196 -3.22 -7.87 -2.23
C MET A 196 -1.98 -8.63 -1.73
N LEU A 197 -2.12 -9.87 -1.26
CA LEU A 197 -1.09 -10.61 -0.54
C LEU A 197 -0.54 -11.81 -1.32
N ILE A 198 -1.15 -12.20 -2.45
CA ILE A 198 -0.85 -13.49 -3.10
C ILE A 198 -0.23 -13.32 -4.49
N LEU A 199 -0.57 -12.27 -5.23
CA LEU A 199 -0.07 -12.07 -6.59
C LEU A 199 1.06 -11.05 -6.66
N ASP A 200 1.87 -11.15 -7.71
CA ASP A 200 2.84 -10.14 -8.17
C ASP A 200 2.09 -8.83 -8.54
N TRP A 201 1.57 -8.18 -7.51
CA TRP A 201 0.74 -6.99 -7.58
C TRP A 201 1.66 -5.78 -7.59
N ALA A 202 1.41 -4.83 -8.51
CA ALA A 202 2.16 -3.61 -8.72
C ALA A 202 2.00 -2.54 -7.61
N TRP A 203 2.05 -2.90 -6.33
CA TRP A 203 1.89 -1.93 -5.23
C TRP A 203 3.07 -0.97 -5.16
N PRO A 204 2.83 0.31 -4.81
CA PRO A 204 3.90 1.28 -4.66
C PRO A 204 4.92 0.86 -3.61
N MET A 205 6.18 1.23 -3.78
CA MET A 205 7.27 0.97 -2.83
C MET A 205 7.81 2.26 -2.23
N THR A 206 8.59 2.11 -1.16
CA THR A 206 9.36 3.19 -0.55
C THR A 206 10.18 3.95 -1.59
N ASP A 207 10.20 5.28 -1.46
CA ASP A 207 10.72 6.31 -2.38
C ASP A 207 9.98 6.46 -3.72
N GLU A 208 8.93 5.70 -4.01
CA GLU A 208 8.08 6.00 -5.18
C GLU A 208 7.21 7.24 -4.93
N HIS A 209 6.97 7.99 -6.00
CA HIS A 209 5.96 9.05 -6.00
C HIS A 209 4.57 8.44 -6.07
N ILE A 210 3.68 8.90 -5.19
CA ILE A 210 2.32 8.37 -5.07
C ILE A 210 1.31 9.52 -5.05
N TRP A 211 0.12 9.22 -5.56
CA TRP A 211 -1.10 9.96 -5.31
C TRP A 211 -2.12 9.03 -4.65
N VAL A 212 -2.79 9.51 -3.61
CA VAL A 212 -3.85 8.75 -2.92
C VAL A 212 -5.05 9.66 -2.72
N ALA A 213 -6.24 9.10 -2.87
CA ALA A 213 -7.48 9.76 -2.53
C ALA A 213 -8.27 8.92 -1.51
N GLY A 214 -8.77 9.55 -0.46
CA GLY A 214 -9.49 8.88 0.61
C GLY A 214 -10.23 9.85 1.53
N ARG A 215 -10.76 9.36 2.64
CA ARG A 215 -11.41 10.22 3.64
C ARG A 215 -10.38 10.73 4.63
N TRP A 216 -10.39 12.03 4.84
CA TRP A 216 -9.48 12.65 5.80
C TRP A 216 -10.08 12.59 7.21
N VAL A 217 -9.50 11.73 8.03
CA VAL A 217 -9.99 11.43 9.37
C VAL A 217 -8.89 11.59 10.41
N TYR A 218 -9.29 11.78 11.66
CA TYR A 218 -8.42 11.53 12.80
C TYR A 218 -8.39 10.04 13.12
N ASP A 219 -7.19 9.48 13.20
CA ASP A 219 -6.97 8.22 13.88
C ASP A 219 -6.97 8.47 15.39
N CYS A 220 -8.02 7.97 16.03
CA CYS A 220 -8.28 8.18 17.43
C CYS A 220 -7.77 7.02 18.30
N GLY A 221 -7.37 5.91 17.68
CA GLY A 221 -6.79 4.77 18.36
C GLY A 221 -5.35 5.06 18.81
N HIS A 222 -4.64 5.90 18.05
CA HIS A 222 -3.20 6.07 18.20
C HIS A 222 -2.75 7.53 18.46
N PRO A 223 -3.12 8.13 19.61
CA PRO A 223 -2.67 9.48 19.94
C PRO A 223 -1.17 9.53 20.27
N VAL A 224 -0.49 10.54 19.75
CA VAL A 224 0.92 10.85 20.00
C VAL A 224 1.02 12.19 20.72
N ASP A 225 1.65 12.22 21.90
CA ASP A 225 1.82 13.45 22.71
C ASP A 225 0.50 14.22 22.94
N GLY A 226 -0.60 13.50 23.15
CA GLY A 226 -1.93 14.08 23.37
C GLY A 226 -2.61 14.64 22.10
N ARG A 227 -2.08 14.30 20.92
CA ARG A 227 -2.63 14.68 19.62
C ARG A 227 -2.98 13.45 18.81
N ASN A 228 -4.12 13.48 18.14
CA ASN A 228 -4.50 12.44 17.20
C ASN A 228 -3.79 12.66 15.86
N ARG A 229 -3.33 11.56 15.27
CA ARG A 229 -2.82 11.54 13.90
C ARG A 229 -3.99 11.77 12.95
N THR A 230 -3.71 12.35 11.79
CA THR A 230 -4.65 12.34 10.68
C THR A 230 -4.19 11.36 9.62
N GLU A 231 -5.13 10.82 8.86
CA GLU A 231 -4.88 9.85 7.81
C GLU A 231 -5.89 9.97 6.68
N LEU A 232 -5.61 9.30 5.56
CA LEU A 232 -6.60 9.00 4.52
C LEU A 232 -7.07 7.55 4.68
N HIS A 233 -8.27 7.38 5.26
CA HIS A 233 -8.83 6.05 5.50
C HIS A 233 -10.38 6.07 5.46
N PRO A 234 -11.01 5.23 4.62
CA PRO A 234 -10.39 4.39 3.59
C PRO A 234 -9.90 5.17 2.39
N CYS A 235 -8.90 4.61 1.73
CA CYS A 235 -8.49 5.01 0.40
C CYS A 235 -9.56 4.58 -0.62
N LEU A 236 -10.05 5.53 -1.42
CA LEU A 236 -10.90 5.30 -2.60
C LEU A 236 -10.05 4.96 -3.83
N ALA A 237 -8.92 5.63 -3.99
CA ALA A 237 -8.08 5.48 -5.17
C ALA A 237 -6.61 5.74 -4.85
N THR A 238 -5.73 5.11 -5.63
CA THR A 238 -4.28 5.27 -5.56
C THR A 238 -3.70 5.28 -6.97
N ALA A 239 -2.61 6.00 -7.14
CA ALA A 239 -1.78 5.95 -8.34
C ALA A 239 -0.31 6.07 -7.96
N SER A 240 0.54 5.34 -8.67
CA SER A 240 1.99 5.52 -8.61
C SER A 240 2.59 5.34 -9.99
N ALA A 241 3.87 5.68 -10.15
CA ALA A 241 4.57 5.37 -11.37
C ALA A 241 6.02 5.02 -11.14
N ARG A 242 6.55 4.16 -12.00
CA ARG A 242 7.95 3.72 -11.96
C ARG A 242 8.53 3.59 -13.35
N TRP A 243 9.85 3.74 -13.43
CA TRP A 243 10.62 3.68 -14.66
C TRP A 243 11.23 2.31 -14.84
N GLU A 244 10.79 1.57 -15.85
CA GLU A 244 11.28 0.22 -16.14
C GLU A 244 11.21 -0.09 -17.63
N GLY A 245 11.94 -1.10 -18.07
CA GLY A 245 11.84 -1.63 -19.42
C GLY A 245 10.55 -2.41 -19.62
N VAL A 246 9.82 -2.08 -20.69
CA VAL A 246 8.59 -2.78 -21.07
C VAL A 246 8.70 -3.36 -22.46
N LYS A 247 8.21 -4.60 -22.60
CA LYS A 247 8.02 -5.27 -23.88
C LYS A 247 6.66 -4.92 -24.47
N PHE A 248 6.68 -4.05 -25.47
CA PHE A 248 5.56 -3.75 -26.35
C PHE A 248 5.52 -4.77 -27.51
N ASP A 249 4.33 -5.00 -28.07
CA ASP A 249 4.15 -6.00 -29.13
C ASP A 249 4.82 -5.56 -30.44
N GLU A 250 4.92 -4.24 -30.64
CA GLU A 250 5.51 -3.61 -31.82
C GLU A 250 7.05 -3.60 -31.78
N ASN A 251 7.66 -3.71 -30.60
CA ASN A 251 9.12 -3.65 -30.45
C ASN A 251 9.74 -5.05 -30.39
N PRO A 252 10.91 -5.29 -31.00
CA PRO A 252 11.61 -6.57 -30.92
C PRO A 252 12.23 -6.85 -29.54
N TYR A 253 12.51 -5.80 -28.75
CA TYR A 253 13.13 -5.89 -27.41
C TYR A 253 12.33 -5.08 -26.39
N TYR A 254 12.65 -5.21 -25.09
CA TYR A 254 12.15 -4.26 -24.09
C TYR A 254 12.76 -2.89 -24.35
N VAL A 255 12.02 -1.83 -24.08
CA VAL A 255 12.46 -0.43 -24.22
C VAL A 255 12.17 0.34 -22.93
N PRO A 256 12.94 1.41 -22.62
CA PRO A 256 12.63 2.28 -21.50
C PRO A 256 11.18 2.76 -21.58
N ALA A 257 10.45 2.60 -20.48
CA ALA A 257 9.05 2.98 -20.35
C ALA A 257 8.77 3.57 -18.97
N ILE A 258 7.70 4.35 -18.87
CA ILE A 258 7.05 4.62 -17.58
C ILE A 258 5.90 3.62 -17.43
N GLN A 259 5.77 3.02 -16.25
CA GLN A 259 4.61 2.25 -15.86
C GLN A 259 3.81 3.07 -14.84
N PHE A 260 2.64 3.57 -15.25
CA PHE A 260 1.71 4.33 -14.42
C PHE A 260 0.57 3.41 -13.95
N MET A 261 0.52 3.16 -12.65
CA MET A 261 -0.52 2.35 -12.01
C MET A 261 -1.65 3.26 -11.53
N PHE A 262 -2.89 2.83 -11.76
CA PHE A 262 -4.07 3.44 -11.15
C PHE A 262 -4.98 2.33 -10.62
N PHE A 263 -5.41 2.44 -9.37
CA PHE A 263 -6.37 1.54 -8.75
C PHE A 263 -7.41 2.35 -7.97
N SER A 264 -8.68 1.95 -8.04
CA SER A 264 -9.77 2.52 -7.26
C SER A 264 -10.75 1.43 -6.83
N SER A 265 -11.25 1.54 -5.60
CA SER A 265 -12.26 0.64 -5.06
C SER A 265 -13.22 1.41 -4.18
N ARG A 266 -14.53 1.16 -4.32
CA ARG A 266 -15.53 1.70 -3.39
C ARG A 266 -15.42 1.06 -2.02
N VAL A 267 -14.79 -0.11 -1.94
CA VAL A 267 -14.64 -0.93 -0.75
C VAL A 267 -13.17 -0.88 -0.32
N GLY A 268 -12.86 -0.34 0.86
CA GLY A 268 -11.46 -0.12 1.24
C GLY A 268 -11.19 0.04 2.74
N GLY A 269 -12.16 -0.27 3.60
CA GLY A 269 -12.03 -0.19 5.05
C GLY A 269 -13.38 0.07 5.72
N TYR A 270 -13.36 0.84 6.81
CA TYR A 270 -14.50 0.98 7.73
C TYR A 270 -15.78 1.56 7.16
N TYR A 271 -15.71 2.17 5.98
CA TYR A 271 -16.87 2.74 5.32
C TYR A 271 -16.72 2.67 3.81
N ASN A 272 -17.70 2.06 3.14
CA ASN A 272 -17.71 2.00 1.68
C ASN A 272 -18.08 3.35 1.06
N PHE A 273 -17.35 3.76 0.03
CA PHE A 273 -17.78 4.85 -0.83
C PHE A 273 -19.04 4.45 -1.62
N SER A 274 -19.86 5.44 -1.97
CA SER A 274 -21.09 5.22 -2.73
C SER A 274 -20.80 4.75 -4.16
N SER A 275 -19.74 5.25 -4.78
CA SER A 275 -19.32 4.89 -6.13
C SER A 275 -17.86 5.27 -6.40
N ILE A 276 -17.21 4.61 -7.35
CA ILE A 276 -15.91 5.01 -7.92
C ILE A 276 -16.06 5.86 -9.20
N LYS A 277 -17.29 6.14 -9.64
CA LYS A 277 -17.58 6.76 -10.94
C LYS A 277 -17.26 8.25 -10.95
N ARG A 278 -15.99 8.55 -11.20
CA ARG A 278 -15.49 9.90 -11.46
C ARG A 278 -14.30 9.87 -12.39
N ASP A 279 -14.11 10.94 -13.14
CA ASP A 279 -12.97 11.04 -14.02
C ASP A 279 -11.72 11.45 -13.22
N TYR A 280 -10.60 10.77 -13.48
CA TYR A 280 -9.30 11.13 -12.94
C TYR A 280 -8.39 11.55 -14.08
N GLU A 281 -7.68 12.66 -13.90
CA GLU A 281 -6.76 13.19 -14.91
C GLU A 281 -5.38 13.46 -14.29
N PHE A 282 -4.35 13.01 -15.00
CA PHE A 282 -2.95 13.12 -14.58
C PHE A 282 -2.09 13.64 -15.75
N ILE A 283 -1.03 14.37 -15.44
CA ILE A 283 0.08 14.57 -16.37
C ILE A 283 1.13 13.53 -16.03
N VAL A 284 1.58 12.74 -16.99
CA VAL A 284 2.59 11.69 -16.81
C VAL A 284 3.77 11.96 -17.73
N ASP A 285 4.97 11.92 -17.18
CA ASP A 285 6.23 12.10 -17.89
C ASP A 285 6.57 10.88 -18.74
N LEU A 286 7.17 11.11 -19.90
CA LEU A 286 7.62 10.07 -20.80
C LEU A 286 9.14 9.85 -20.67
N PRO A 287 9.63 8.64 -20.99
CA PRO A 287 11.07 8.38 -21.08
C PRO A 287 11.72 9.34 -22.08
N LYS A 288 12.89 9.87 -21.76
CA LYS A 288 13.67 10.65 -22.73
C LYS A 288 14.16 9.71 -23.85
N ILE A 289 14.03 10.15 -25.09
CA ILE A 289 14.59 9.46 -26.26
C ILE A 289 15.83 10.19 -26.76
N ALA A 290 16.89 9.43 -27.11
CA ALA A 290 18.06 10.00 -27.75
C ALA A 290 17.66 10.41 -29.17
N ARG A 291 17.65 11.72 -29.45
CA ARG A 291 17.22 12.26 -30.74
C ARG A 291 18.07 11.70 -31.88
N ASP A 292 17.41 11.00 -32.79
CA ASP A 292 17.43 11.38 -34.19
C ASP A 292 16.04 11.04 -34.76
N PRO A 293 15.29 11.97 -35.40
CA PRO A 293 14.11 11.59 -36.15
C PRO A 293 14.52 10.55 -37.19
N LEU A 294 14.25 9.28 -36.88
CA LEU A 294 14.64 8.13 -37.67
C LEU A 294 14.12 8.30 -39.11
N THR A 295 15.04 8.60 -40.02
CA THR A 295 14.91 8.23 -41.44
C THR A 295 15.03 6.71 -41.51
N ALA A 296 13.93 5.99 -41.27
CA ALA A 296 13.90 4.55 -41.50
C ALA A 296 14.06 4.28 -43.01
N ARG A 297 15.06 3.47 -43.37
CA ARG A 297 15.28 3.05 -44.76
C ARG A 297 14.32 1.90 -45.09
N VAL A 298 13.35 2.11 -45.97
CA VAL A 298 12.47 1.04 -46.47
C VAL A 298 12.91 0.62 -47.87
N GLY A 299 13.32 -0.64 -48.03
CA GLY A 299 13.53 -1.26 -49.34
C GLY A 299 14.84 -0.91 -50.02
N HIS A 300 15.96 -1.49 -49.55
CA HIS A 300 17.15 -1.60 -50.39
C HIS A 300 16.92 -2.67 -51.46
N THR A 301 16.54 -2.24 -52.66
CA THR A 301 16.57 -3.09 -53.86
C THR A 301 17.64 -2.56 -54.80
N THR A 302 18.22 -3.44 -55.63
CA THR A 302 19.25 -3.05 -56.61
C THR A 302 18.73 -2.08 -57.68
N THR A 303 17.40 -1.96 -57.81
CA THR A 303 16.72 -1.13 -58.82
C THR A 303 16.27 0.24 -58.30
N PHE A 304 16.09 0.40 -56.98
CA PHE A 304 15.68 1.67 -56.35
C PHE A 304 16.54 1.94 -55.10
N PRO A 305 17.75 2.51 -55.27
CA PRO A 305 18.68 2.70 -54.14
C PRO A 305 18.22 3.76 -53.11
N LEU A 306 17.14 4.50 -53.38
CA LEU A 306 16.70 5.69 -52.63
C LEU A 306 15.18 5.79 -52.38
N ASN A 307 14.45 4.68 -52.20
CA ASN A 307 13.07 4.75 -51.68
C ASN A 307 13.06 5.01 -50.16
N THR A 308 13.65 6.12 -49.71
CA THR A 308 13.42 6.63 -48.35
C THR A 308 12.02 7.23 -48.29
N ILE A 309 11.04 6.41 -47.92
CA ILE A 309 9.82 6.95 -47.31
C ILE A 309 10.23 7.35 -45.90
N THR A 310 10.10 8.63 -45.56
CA THR A 310 10.12 9.06 -44.15
C THR A 310 8.89 8.46 -43.49
N LEU A 311 9.00 7.23 -42.98
CA LEU A 311 8.04 6.72 -42.03
C LEU A 311 8.01 7.73 -40.89
N ARG A 312 6.81 8.21 -40.54
CA ARG A 312 6.63 9.13 -39.41
C ARG A 312 7.41 8.55 -38.24
N GLY A 313 8.27 9.41 -37.66
CA GLY A 313 9.31 9.03 -36.72
C GLY A 313 8.79 8.31 -35.48
N THR A 314 9.70 8.11 -34.53
CA THR A 314 9.41 7.53 -33.23
C THR A 314 8.06 7.98 -32.69
N TYR A 315 7.14 7.03 -32.52
CA TYR A 315 5.81 7.29 -31.97
C TYR A 315 5.65 6.59 -30.63
N LEU A 316 4.74 7.13 -29.82
CA LEU A 316 4.46 6.63 -28.49
C LEU A 316 3.63 5.34 -28.57
N LEU A 317 4.15 4.28 -27.96
CA LEU A 317 3.46 3.02 -27.73
C LEU A 317 2.76 3.05 -26.37
N LYS A 318 1.65 2.31 -26.29
CA LYS A 318 0.78 2.25 -25.11
C LYS A 318 0.41 0.79 -24.86
N LYS A 319 0.53 0.33 -23.61
CA LYS A 319 0.05 -0.98 -23.19
C LYS A 319 -0.78 -0.84 -21.92
N PHE A 320 -1.96 -1.45 -21.92
CA PHE A 320 -2.88 -1.46 -20.79
C PHE A 320 -2.99 -2.87 -20.22
N GLN A 321 -2.76 -3.05 -18.93
CA GLN A 321 -2.87 -4.34 -18.25
C GLN A 321 -3.89 -4.24 -17.12
N TYR A 322 -5.02 -4.93 -17.27
CA TYR A 322 -6.12 -4.96 -16.29
C TYR A 322 -6.07 -6.23 -15.43
N ASP A 323 -5.61 -7.35 -16.00
CA ASP A 323 -5.64 -8.67 -15.34
C ASP A 323 -4.90 -8.70 -14.00
N LEU A 324 -3.90 -7.82 -13.82
CA LEU A 324 -3.16 -7.64 -12.56
C LEU A 324 -4.08 -7.28 -11.38
N PHE A 325 -5.22 -6.63 -11.63
CA PHE A 325 -6.16 -6.17 -10.62
C PHE A 325 -7.42 -7.04 -10.53
N SER A 326 -7.56 -8.04 -11.41
CA SER A 326 -8.76 -8.89 -11.45
C SER A 326 -9.03 -9.62 -10.14
N VAL A 327 -7.98 -9.98 -9.39
CA VAL A 327 -8.09 -10.59 -8.06
C VAL A 327 -8.70 -9.67 -7.00
N ALA A 328 -8.66 -8.36 -7.23
CA ALA A 328 -9.30 -7.35 -6.40
C ALA A 328 -10.79 -7.14 -6.75
N GLY A 329 -11.35 -7.98 -7.63
CA GLY A 329 -12.65 -7.75 -8.23
C GLY A 329 -12.68 -6.55 -9.18
N ALA A 330 -11.51 -6.06 -9.64
CA ALA A 330 -11.47 -4.95 -10.57
C ALA A 330 -11.93 -5.39 -11.96
N GLU A 331 -12.87 -4.63 -12.53
CA GLU A 331 -13.42 -4.89 -13.85
C GLU A 331 -12.88 -3.88 -14.87
N GLN A 332 -12.58 -4.34 -16.09
CA GLN A 332 -12.28 -3.46 -17.21
C GLN A 332 -13.57 -2.82 -17.73
N VAL A 333 -14.04 -1.78 -17.06
CA VAL A 333 -15.26 -1.06 -17.44
C VAL A 333 -15.02 0.11 -18.40
N VAL A 334 -13.78 0.61 -18.46
CA VAL A 334 -13.36 1.72 -19.34
C VAL A 334 -11.93 1.51 -19.81
N THR A 335 -11.55 2.20 -20.90
CA THR A 335 -10.16 2.28 -21.36
C THR A 335 -9.60 3.68 -21.10
N PRO A 336 -8.41 3.81 -20.51
CA PRO A 336 -7.76 5.11 -20.33
C PRO A 336 -7.53 5.84 -21.66
N VAL A 337 -7.66 7.16 -21.62
CA VAL A 337 -7.33 8.04 -22.75
C VAL A 337 -5.95 8.64 -22.49
N VAL A 338 -5.04 8.51 -23.46
CA VAL A 338 -3.66 9.01 -23.37
C VAL A 338 -3.41 9.97 -24.53
N GLU A 339 -3.25 11.25 -24.19
CA GLU A 339 -3.09 12.37 -25.12
C GLU A 339 -1.69 13.00 -24.94
N PRO A 340 -0.81 12.96 -25.95
CA PRO A 340 0.48 13.62 -25.87
C PRO A 340 0.35 15.14 -25.74
N ILE A 341 1.12 15.74 -24.84
CA ILE A 341 1.18 17.20 -24.69
C ILE A 341 2.17 17.73 -25.74
N PRO A 342 1.75 18.61 -26.66
CA PRO A 342 2.61 19.14 -27.71
C PRO A 342 3.79 19.93 -27.15
N MET A 343 4.98 19.74 -27.71
CA MET A 343 6.16 20.56 -27.42
C MET A 343 6.11 21.89 -28.20
N PRO A 344 6.82 22.95 -27.74
CA PRO A 344 6.92 24.21 -28.49
C PRO A 344 7.47 24.05 -29.91
N ASP A 345 8.41 23.11 -30.13
CA ASP A 345 8.82 22.67 -31.46
C ASP A 345 8.05 21.38 -31.83
N PRO A 346 7.20 21.40 -32.88
CA PRO A 346 6.46 20.22 -33.34
C PRO A 346 7.36 19.05 -33.81
N LYS A 347 8.65 19.28 -34.02
CA LYS A 347 9.63 18.24 -34.36
C LYS A 347 10.11 17.46 -33.14
N ASP A 348 9.96 18.04 -31.95
CA ASP A 348 10.38 17.40 -30.72
C ASP A 348 9.33 16.39 -30.26
N PRO A 349 9.74 15.18 -29.84
CA PRO A 349 8.80 14.21 -29.30
C PRO A 349 8.17 14.77 -28.01
N PRO A 350 6.89 14.46 -27.74
CA PRO A 350 6.25 14.86 -26.50
C PRO A 350 7.04 14.32 -25.31
N GLN A 351 7.26 15.17 -24.31
CA GLN A 351 7.91 14.78 -23.06
C GLN A 351 6.92 14.27 -22.02
N GLN A 352 5.63 14.55 -22.22
CA GLN A 352 4.56 14.29 -21.27
C GLN A 352 3.28 13.92 -22.00
N VAL A 353 2.39 13.23 -21.30
CA VAL A 353 1.04 12.93 -21.75
C VAL A 353 0.04 13.35 -20.69
N LYS A 354 -1.17 13.71 -21.13
CA LYS A 354 -2.35 13.71 -20.27
C LYS A 354 -2.95 12.31 -20.28
N VAL A 355 -3.08 11.71 -19.10
CA VAL A 355 -3.77 10.44 -18.88
C VAL A 355 -5.11 10.71 -18.22
N LYS A 356 -6.20 10.30 -18.86
CA LYS A 356 -7.56 10.37 -18.31
C LYS A 356 -8.09 8.96 -18.06
N ILE A 357 -8.57 8.70 -16.84
CA ILE A 357 -9.31 7.51 -16.44
C ILE A 357 -10.80 7.87 -16.37
N PRO A 358 -11.63 7.53 -17.37
CA PRO A 358 -12.96 8.11 -17.51
C PRO A 358 -14.05 7.32 -16.77
N LEU A 359 -13.86 7.01 -15.47
CA LEU A 359 -14.81 6.18 -14.71
C LEU A 359 -16.19 6.83 -14.54
N GLY A 360 -16.32 8.16 -14.71
CA GLY A 360 -17.63 8.82 -14.75
C GLY A 360 -18.51 8.32 -15.91
N SER A 361 -17.91 7.75 -16.95
CA SER A 361 -18.58 7.18 -18.12
C SER A 361 -18.72 5.65 -18.08
N ALA A 362 -18.25 4.99 -17.02
CA ALA A 362 -18.33 3.54 -16.88
C ALA A 362 -19.81 3.06 -16.89
N SER A 363 -20.09 1.96 -17.59
CA SER A 363 -21.38 1.28 -17.50
C SER A 363 -21.51 0.56 -16.15
N GLY A 364 -22.72 0.50 -15.60
CA GLY A 364 -22.98 -0.14 -14.31
C GLY A 364 -22.41 0.65 -13.12
N GLU A 365 -22.27 -0.02 -11.97
CA GLU A 365 -21.68 0.52 -10.74
C GLU A 365 -20.51 -0.40 -10.33
N PRO A 366 -19.34 -0.27 -10.98
CA PRO A 366 -18.18 -1.11 -10.68
C PRO A 366 -17.77 -0.96 -9.21
N GLU A 367 -17.46 -2.07 -8.55
CA GLU A 367 -16.95 -2.04 -7.17
C GLU A 367 -15.49 -1.60 -7.12
N ALA A 368 -14.70 -2.04 -8.10
CA ALA A 368 -13.30 -1.70 -8.24
C ALA A 368 -12.88 -1.56 -9.71
N TYR A 369 -11.82 -0.81 -9.95
CA TYR A 369 -11.16 -0.63 -11.24
C TYR A 369 -9.65 -0.53 -11.02
N GLY A 370 -8.88 -1.16 -11.89
CA GLY A 370 -7.42 -1.09 -11.85
C GLY A 370 -6.80 -1.25 -13.22
N VAL A 371 -5.76 -0.47 -13.49
CA VAL A 371 -5.02 -0.54 -14.75
C VAL A 371 -3.55 -0.18 -14.52
N LEU A 372 -2.66 -0.93 -15.17
CA LEU A 372 -1.25 -0.57 -15.34
C LEU A 372 -1.07 -0.07 -16.78
N ILE A 373 -0.71 1.20 -16.92
CA ILE A 373 -0.49 1.88 -18.20
C ILE A 373 1.01 1.97 -18.44
N SER A 374 1.54 1.23 -19.41
CA SER A 374 2.93 1.35 -19.82
C SER A 374 3.04 2.25 -21.06
N LEU A 375 3.92 3.25 -20.99
CA LEU A 375 4.16 4.21 -22.07
C LEU A 375 5.65 4.24 -22.42
N GLY A 376 5.96 3.98 -23.68
CA GLY A 376 7.33 3.89 -24.18
C GLY A 376 7.39 4.18 -25.67
N TRP A 377 8.59 4.17 -26.25
CA TRP A 377 8.79 4.56 -27.64
C TRP A 377 8.89 3.35 -28.57
N PHE A 378 8.37 3.49 -29.79
CA PHE A 378 8.67 2.55 -30.87
C PHE A 378 10.17 2.62 -31.22
N ASP A 379 10.86 1.48 -31.14
CA ASP A 379 12.31 1.35 -31.27
C ASP A 379 12.67 0.11 -32.11
N PRO A 380 12.41 0.14 -33.42
CA PRO A 380 12.64 -1.00 -34.31
C PRO A 380 14.13 -1.34 -34.46
N GLU A 381 15.02 -0.37 -34.26
CA GLU A 381 16.46 -0.52 -34.41
C GLU A 381 17.15 -0.93 -33.10
N GLY A 382 16.42 -0.95 -31.98
CA GLY A 382 16.94 -1.31 -30.66
C GLY A 382 17.91 -0.28 -30.07
N VAL A 383 17.81 0.99 -30.46
CA VAL A 383 18.67 2.08 -29.96
C VAL A 383 18.38 2.35 -28.49
N GLU A 384 17.11 2.46 -28.14
CA GLU A 384 16.66 2.65 -26.76
C GLU A 384 16.75 1.34 -25.97
N ALA A 385 16.45 0.21 -26.60
CA ALA A 385 16.56 -1.12 -26.01
C ALA A 385 18.00 -1.49 -25.60
N ARG A 386 19.02 -0.98 -26.29
CA ARG A 386 20.44 -1.16 -25.93
C ARG A 386 20.82 -0.47 -24.63
N LYS A 387 20.03 0.50 -24.16
CA LYS A 387 20.24 1.15 -22.85
C LYS A 387 19.77 0.28 -21.70
N LEU A 388 18.96 -0.74 -21.97
CA LEU A 388 18.45 -1.63 -20.92
C LEU A 388 19.40 -2.78 -20.62
N LYS A 389 19.49 -3.09 -19.33
CA LYS A 389 20.05 -4.35 -18.81
C LYS A 389 18.93 -5.25 -18.34
N LYS A 390 19.11 -6.54 -18.52
CA LYS A 390 18.29 -7.59 -17.91
C LYS A 390 18.83 -7.87 -16.51
N CYS A 391 18.00 -7.70 -15.50
CA CYS A 391 18.28 -7.93 -14.09
C CYS A 391 17.43 -9.11 -13.63
N GLU A 392 18.09 -10.22 -13.28
CA GLU A 392 17.45 -11.41 -12.73
C GLU A 392 17.81 -11.51 -11.26
N ILE A 393 16.83 -11.33 -10.38
CA ILE A 393 17.01 -11.48 -8.94
C ILE A 393 16.33 -12.75 -8.46
N THR A 394 17.04 -13.56 -7.66
CA THR A 394 16.52 -14.77 -7.03
C THR A 394 16.65 -14.63 -5.52
N PHE A 395 15.54 -14.78 -4.79
CA PHE A 395 15.54 -14.84 -3.32
C PHE A 395 15.68 -16.28 -2.86
N HIS A 396 16.70 -16.57 -2.06
CA HIS A 396 17.03 -17.94 -1.64
C HIS A 396 16.37 -18.28 -0.31
N ASP A 397 16.70 -17.49 0.70
CA ASP A 397 16.33 -17.76 2.08
C ASP A 397 16.27 -16.48 2.92
N ALA A 398 15.58 -16.61 4.05
CA ALA A 398 15.64 -15.68 5.16
C ALA A 398 16.25 -16.41 6.37
N HIS A 399 17.34 -15.87 6.92
CA HIS A 399 17.99 -16.39 8.11
C HIS A 399 17.49 -15.64 9.35
N LYS A 400 16.68 -16.29 10.18
CA LYS A 400 16.20 -15.71 11.44
C LYS A 400 17.37 -15.43 12.39
N GLY A 401 17.31 -14.31 13.09
CA GLY A 401 18.24 -13.89 14.11
C GLY A 401 18.18 -14.77 15.36
N THR A 402 18.81 -14.29 16.43
CA THR A 402 18.99 -15.03 17.70
C THR A 402 17.94 -14.69 18.75
N VAL A 403 16.87 -13.98 18.38
CA VAL A 403 15.85 -13.61 19.34
C VAL A 403 14.47 -13.91 18.78
N ASP A 404 13.77 -14.82 19.44
CA ASP A 404 12.36 -15.03 19.25
C ASP A 404 11.56 -13.77 19.70
N HIS A 405 10.54 -13.45 18.91
CA HIS A 405 9.40 -12.61 19.27
C HIS A 405 8.61 -13.26 20.43
N ASN A 406 8.50 -14.59 20.47
CA ASN A 406 7.82 -15.31 21.56
C ASN A 406 8.60 -16.53 22.11
N THR A 407 8.05 -17.29 23.07
CA THR A 407 8.81 -18.41 23.71
C THR A 407 8.69 -19.76 22.98
N PHE A 408 8.09 -19.80 21.78
CA PHE A 408 7.72 -21.02 21.08
C PHE A 408 8.10 -20.95 19.60
N ALA A 409 7.88 -22.03 18.87
CA ALA A 409 8.04 -22.04 17.42
C ALA A 409 7.11 -20.99 16.79
N GLU A 410 7.68 -20.06 16.03
CA GLU A 410 6.94 -18.93 15.48
C GLU A 410 6.32 -19.30 14.15
N ARG A 411 5.21 -18.62 13.83
CA ARG A 411 4.65 -18.63 12.49
C ARG A 411 4.91 -17.27 11.89
N TRP A 412 5.55 -17.20 10.75
CA TRP A 412 5.89 -15.94 10.10
C TRP A 412 5.10 -15.80 8.82
N LEU A 413 4.59 -14.60 8.55
CA LEU A 413 4.29 -14.15 7.20
C LEU A 413 5.24 -13.03 6.83
N ILE A 414 6.20 -13.34 5.96
CA ILE A 414 7.08 -12.33 5.36
C ILE A 414 6.55 -11.93 3.99
N LYS A 415 6.71 -10.66 3.66
CA LYS A 415 6.45 -10.05 2.37
C LYS A 415 7.73 -9.48 1.84
N VAL A 416 7.98 -9.70 0.55
CA VAL A 416 9.17 -9.20 -0.12
C VAL A 416 8.74 -8.57 -1.44
N GLY A 417 9.17 -7.33 -1.67
CA GLY A 417 8.88 -6.52 -2.84
C GLY A 417 10.13 -6.23 -3.65
N VAL A 418 10.04 -6.28 -4.98
CA VAL A 418 11.07 -5.81 -5.92
C VAL A 418 10.46 -4.91 -6.98
N ASN A 419 10.85 -3.63 -6.97
CA ASN A 419 10.31 -2.58 -7.85
C ASN A 419 8.77 -2.68 -8.04
N GLY A 420 8.07 -2.78 -6.94
CA GLY A 420 6.62 -2.84 -6.82
C GLY A 420 6.02 -4.20 -7.13
N ARG A 421 6.79 -5.27 -7.28
CA ARG A 421 6.29 -6.65 -7.40
C ARG A 421 6.44 -7.36 -6.07
N TRP A 422 5.35 -7.78 -5.48
CA TRP A 422 5.34 -8.38 -4.13
C TRP A 422 5.04 -9.88 -4.17
N PHE A 423 5.73 -10.63 -3.32
CA PHE A 423 5.32 -11.98 -2.94
C PHE A 423 5.27 -12.11 -1.42
N SER A 424 4.50 -13.09 -0.95
CA SER A 424 4.44 -13.42 0.47
C SER A 424 4.88 -14.87 0.70
N ARG A 425 5.45 -15.12 1.86
CA ARG A 425 5.85 -16.45 2.30
C ARG A 425 5.36 -16.67 3.73
N PHE A 426 4.44 -17.61 3.88
CA PHE A 426 4.04 -18.14 5.18
C PHE A 426 4.98 -19.28 5.58
N MET A 427 5.40 -19.27 6.84
CA MET A 427 6.41 -20.17 7.38
C MET A 427 5.95 -20.61 8.77
N GLU A 428 5.92 -21.93 9.00
CA GLU A 428 5.67 -22.51 10.32
C GLU A 428 6.99 -22.93 10.96
N ASP A 429 6.96 -23.16 12.27
CA ASP A 429 8.07 -23.66 13.05
C ASP A 429 9.38 -22.88 12.88
N VAL A 430 9.24 -21.55 12.82
CA VAL A 430 10.37 -20.64 12.71
C VAL A 430 11.05 -20.53 14.08
N HIS A 431 12.32 -20.95 14.14
CA HIS A 431 13.13 -20.90 15.36
C HIS A 431 14.35 -19.99 15.20
N ASP A 432 14.92 -19.55 16.30
CA ASP A 432 16.20 -18.84 16.33
C ASP A 432 17.29 -19.52 15.49
N ASN A 433 18.00 -18.71 14.71
CA ASN A 433 19.10 -19.12 13.82
C ASN A 433 18.69 -20.15 12.75
N THR A 434 17.41 -20.21 12.39
CA THR A 434 16.96 -21.06 11.29
C THR A 434 17.12 -20.35 9.94
N VAL A 435 17.54 -21.12 8.94
CA VAL A 435 17.53 -20.71 7.54
C VAL A 435 16.22 -21.18 6.92
N ILE A 436 15.42 -20.23 6.46
CA ILE A 436 14.09 -20.51 5.95
C ILE A 436 14.09 -20.28 4.44
N SER A 437 13.82 -21.34 3.67
CA SER A 437 13.79 -21.23 2.22
C SER A 437 12.60 -20.40 1.73
N LEU A 438 12.88 -19.48 0.81
CA LEU A 438 11.90 -18.66 0.08
C LEU A 438 11.47 -19.29 -1.25
N GLN A 439 11.77 -20.58 -1.47
CA GLN A 439 11.43 -21.35 -2.68
C GLN A 439 11.98 -20.77 -3.99
N GLU A 440 13.13 -20.11 -3.95
CA GLU A 440 13.81 -19.55 -5.13
C GLU A 440 12.89 -18.68 -6.00
N LYS A 441 12.18 -17.72 -5.38
CA LYS A 441 11.36 -16.77 -6.14
C LYS A 441 12.25 -15.88 -7.00
N ASN A 442 12.08 -15.96 -8.32
CA ASN A 442 12.84 -15.20 -9.30
C ASN A 442 12.01 -14.07 -9.91
N TYR A 443 12.64 -12.90 -10.09
CA TYR A 443 12.11 -11.79 -10.87
C TYR A 443 13.07 -11.40 -11.98
N THR A 444 12.53 -11.18 -13.18
CA THR A 444 13.23 -10.55 -14.30
C THR A 444 12.70 -9.13 -14.48
N ILE A 445 13.60 -8.15 -14.35
CA ILE A 445 13.32 -6.73 -14.52
C ILE A 445 14.30 -6.16 -15.54
N TYR A 446 13.84 -5.20 -16.34
CA TYR A 446 14.71 -4.49 -17.28
C TYR A 446 14.88 -3.05 -16.82
N LEU A 447 16.12 -2.62 -16.64
CA LEU A 447 16.46 -1.32 -16.06
C LEU A 447 17.40 -0.57 -16.99
N ALA A 448 17.23 0.75 -17.10
CA ALA A 448 18.00 1.56 -18.05
C ALA A 448 19.30 2.04 -17.42
N GLU A 449 20.42 1.70 -18.03
CA GLU A 449 21.74 2.23 -17.70
C GLU A 449 21.95 3.60 -18.36
N GLY A 450 22.41 4.57 -17.58
CA GLY A 450 23.01 5.79 -18.14
C GLY A 450 22.03 6.81 -18.71
N ALA A 451 20.74 6.77 -18.36
CA ALA A 451 20.00 8.02 -18.31
C ALA A 451 20.75 8.95 -17.35
N SER A 452 20.81 10.25 -17.63
CA SER A 452 21.38 11.26 -16.71
C SER A 452 20.70 11.29 -15.33
N ASP A 453 19.68 10.45 -15.14
CA ASP A 453 18.67 10.51 -14.12
C ASP A 453 18.85 9.26 -13.23
N ALA A 454 19.15 9.46 -11.95
CA ALA A 454 19.78 8.46 -11.08
C ALA A 454 18.90 7.26 -10.68
N GLU A 455 17.60 7.24 -10.99
CA GLU A 455 16.71 6.14 -10.56
C GLU A 455 16.41 5.06 -11.62
N SER A 456 16.76 5.26 -12.90
CA SER A 456 16.42 4.26 -13.93
C SER A 456 17.25 2.98 -13.83
N ASP A 457 18.38 3.06 -13.13
CA ASP A 457 19.34 1.98 -12.91
C ASP A 457 19.24 1.36 -11.51
N LYS A 458 18.17 1.66 -10.76
CA LYS A 458 18.01 1.22 -9.37
C LYS A 458 17.06 0.05 -9.27
N LEU A 459 17.52 -1.00 -8.59
CA LEU A 459 16.70 -2.10 -8.11
C LEU A 459 16.45 -1.90 -6.62
N THR A 460 15.19 -1.74 -6.24
CA THR A 460 14.74 -1.53 -4.87
C THR A 460 14.13 -2.81 -4.32
N ILE A 461 14.52 -3.15 -3.10
CA ILE A 461 13.98 -4.29 -2.36
C ILE A 461 13.32 -3.76 -1.09
N SER A 462 12.14 -4.26 -0.78
CA SER A 462 11.53 -4.07 0.55
C SER A 462 11.15 -5.41 1.12
N ALA A 463 11.20 -5.55 2.43
CA ALA A 463 10.63 -6.68 3.13
C ALA A 463 10.07 -6.26 4.49
N HIS A 464 8.95 -6.86 4.86
CA HIS A 464 8.28 -6.65 6.15
C HIS A 464 7.36 -7.84 6.40
N GLY A 465 6.73 -7.92 7.56
CA GLY A 465 5.82 -9.01 7.86
C GLY A 465 5.39 -9.03 9.31
N ALA A 466 4.87 -10.17 9.75
CA ALA A 466 4.61 -10.40 11.16
C ALA A 466 4.91 -11.83 11.61
N ALA A 467 5.29 -11.94 12.88
CA ALA A 467 5.17 -13.16 13.66
C ALA A 467 3.69 -13.31 14.09
N LEU A 468 3.02 -14.29 13.50
CA LEU A 468 1.60 -14.56 13.59
C LEU A 468 1.25 -15.35 14.85
N GLN A 469 0.51 -14.69 15.74
CA GLN A 469 0.03 -15.27 16.98
C GLN A 469 -1.29 -16.01 16.79
N ARG A 470 -1.78 -16.68 17.86
CA ARG A 470 -3.01 -17.50 17.86
C ARG A 470 -4.27 -16.75 17.43
N VAL A 471 -4.22 -15.43 17.40
CA VAL A 471 -5.22 -14.54 16.81
C VAL A 471 -5.61 -14.99 15.40
N GLU A 472 -4.64 -15.37 14.58
CA GLU A 472 -4.91 -15.85 13.23
C GLU A 472 -5.76 -17.13 13.24
N ASN A 473 -5.62 -17.99 14.26
CA ASN A 473 -6.45 -19.19 14.37
C ASN A 473 -7.92 -18.82 14.54
N VAL A 474 -8.22 -17.74 15.29
CA VAL A 474 -9.59 -17.21 15.42
C VAL A 474 -10.12 -16.76 14.05
N MET A 475 -9.25 -16.24 13.19
CA MET A 475 -9.57 -15.84 11.81
C MET A 475 -9.63 -17.03 10.82
N GLN A 476 -8.85 -18.09 11.06
CA GLN A 476 -8.69 -19.25 10.19
C GLN A 476 -9.66 -20.41 10.44
N VAL A 477 -10.39 -20.47 11.58
CA VAL A 477 -11.33 -21.59 11.89
C VAL A 477 -12.38 -21.86 10.78
N GLN A 478 -12.50 -20.99 9.78
CA GLN A 478 -13.37 -21.18 8.61
C GLN A 478 -12.76 -22.00 7.45
N ALA A 479 -11.43 -22.17 7.36
CA ALA A 479 -10.78 -22.74 6.17
C ALA A 479 -10.76 -24.29 6.13
N GLU A 480 -10.89 -24.96 7.27
CA GLU A 480 -10.81 -26.43 7.38
C GLU A 480 -12.12 -27.16 7.03
N ARG A 481 -13.18 -26.47 6.55
CA ARG A 481 -14.46 -27.11 6.24
C ARG A 481 -14.51 -27.73 4.84
N PRO A 482 -15.29 -28.81 4.65
CA PRO A 482 -15.37 -29.54 3.38
C PRO A 482 -15.77 -28.65 2.20
N PRO A 483 -15.31 -28.97 0.98
CA PRO A 483 -15.69 -28.25 -0.24
C PRO A 483 -17.22 -28.26 -0.44
N GLY A 484 -17.81 -27.10 -0.76
CA GLY A 484 -19.23 -27.00 -1.14
C GLY A 484 -20.17 -26.45 -0.06
N VAL A 485 -19.65 -26.02 1.09
CA VAL A 485 -20.39 -25.19 2.04
C VAL A 485 -20.10 -23.73 1.69
N ASP A 486 -21.11 -22.97 1.24
CA ASP A 486 -21.03 -21.51 1.11
C ASP A 486 -20.34 -20.96 2.36
N GLN A 487 -19.29 -20.15 2.22
CA GLN A 487 -18.54 -19.61 3.36
C GLN A 487 -19.53 -19.03 4.35
N PRO A 488 -19.81 -19.72 5.48
CA PRO A 488 -20.82 -19.22 6.38
C PRO A 488 -20.15 -18.04 7.07
N ASP A 489 -20.77 -16.89 6.87
CA ASP A 489 -20.60 -15.70 7.67
C ASP A 489 -20.16 -16.02 9.12
N ARG A 490 -19.14 -15.31 9.65
CA ARG A 490 -18.45 -15.68 10.92
C ARG A 490 -19.50 -15.88 12.01
N THR A 491 -19.73 -17.13 12.43
CA THR A 491 -20.81 -17.43 13.37
C THR A 491 -20.28 -17.37 14.79
N LEU A 492 -20.62 -16.31 15.51
CA LEU A 492 -20.33 -16.17 16.94
C LEU A 492 -21.48 -16.79 17.74
N ARG A 493 -21.18 -17.44 18.86
CA ARG A 493 -22.23 -17.86 19.80
C ARG A 493 -22.35 -16.80 20.87
N ILE A 494 -23.49 -16.11 20.88
CA ILE A 494 -23.69 -14.94 21.73
C ILE A 494 -24.75 -15.27 22.77
N ALA A 495 -24.37 -15.16 24.04
CA ALA A 495 -25.30 -15.14 25.15
C ALA A 495 -26.00 -13.78 25.16
N PHE A 496 -27.32 -13.79 25.07
CA PHE A 496 -28.10 -12.55 25.06
C PHE A 496 -28.70 -12.29 26.46
N ALA A 497 -29.11 -11.06 26.72
CA ALA A 497 -29.68 -10.69 28.02
C ALA A 497 -31.01 -11.42 28.31
N ASP A 498 -31.75 -11.78 27.27
CA ASP A 498 -32.99 -12.57 27.36
C ASP A 498 -32.74 -14.07 27.56
N ASP A 499 -31.56 -14.58 27.19
CA ASP A 499 -31.19 -15.99 27.31
C ASP A 499 -29.67 -16.18 27.43
N PRO A 500 -29.10 -15.97 28.64
CA PRO A 500 -27.66 -16.04 28.84
C PRO A 500 -27.12 -17.48 28.81
N ASP A 501 -27.96 -18.47 29.13
CA ASP A 501 -27.56 -19.87 29.25
C ASP A 501 -27.57 -20.62 27.91
N HIS A 502 -28.22 -20.07 26.88
CA HIS A 502 -28.27 -20.68 25.54
C HIS A 502 -27.71 -19.73 24.47
N PRO A 503 -26.37 -19.65 24.33
CA PRO A 503 -25.73 -18.83 23.31
C PRO A 503 -26.24 -19.16 21.91
N ARG A 504 -26.88 -18.17 21.27
CA ARG A 504 -27.43 -18.31 19.92
C ARG A 504 -26.34 -18.06 18.88
N PRO A 505 -26.31 -18.81 17.76
CA PRO A 505 -25.44 -18.49 16.65
C PRO A 505 -25.87 -17.17 16.01
N VAL A 506 -24.92 -16.25 15.86
CA VAL A 506 -25.07 -14.93 15.26
C VAL A 506 -24.06 -14.87 14.14
N THR A 507 -24.54 -14.70 12.92
CA THR A 507 -23.67 -14.57 11.76
C THR A 507 -23.19 -13.11 11.66
N TYR A 508 -21.89 -12.93 11.47
CA TYR A 508 -21.20 -11.63 11.51
C TYR A 508 -21.76 -10.63 10.49
N SER A 509 -21.60 -10.82 9.18
CA SER A 509 -22.16 -10.01 8.10
C SER A 509 -23.68 -9.82 8.18
N GLY A 510 -24.45 -10.83 8.57
CA GLY A 510 -25.90 -10.73 8.74
C GLY A 510 -26.31 -9.73 9.82
N HIS A 511 -25.55 -9.65 10.92
CA HIS A 511 -25.91 -8.83 12.08
C HIS A 511 -25.05 -7.58 12.28
N ILE A 512 -23.90 -7.53 11.64
CA ILE A 512 -23.07 -6.34 11.61
C ILE A 512 -23.56 -5.36 10.56
N ASP A 513 -23.76 -5.80 9.31
CA ASP A 513 -24.09 -4.87 8.23
C ASP A 513 -25.55 -4.36 8.33
N SER A 514 -26.43 -5.14 8.98
CA SER A 514 -27.86 -4.85 9.03
C SER A 514 -28.58 -5.25 10.33
N GLY A 515 -27.86 -5.73 11.34
CA GLY A 515 -28.47 -6.21 12.58
C GLY A 515 -28.88 -5.10 13.53
N ILE A 516 -29.74 -5.46 14.49
CA ILE A 516 -30.14 -4.55 15.56
C ILE A 516 -28.95 -4.22 16.46
N LEU A 517 -28.85 -2.97 16.90
CA LEU A 517 -27.74 -2.43 17.70
C LEU A 517 -27.41 -3.28 18.94
N GLU A 518 -28.41 -3.96 19.51
CA GLU A 518 -28.23 -4.88 20.64
C GLU A 518 -27.35 -6.09 20.28
N VAL A 519 -27.57 -6.71 19.12
CA VAL A 519 -26.76 -7.83 18.62
C VAL A 519 -25.34 -7.35 18.31
N GLN A 520 -25.20 -6.19 17.66
CA GLN A 520 -23.89 -5.56 17.41
C GLN A 520 -23.11 -5.30 18.72
N ARG A 521 -23.81 -4.84 19.77
CA ARG A 521 -23.23 -4.63 21.10
C ARG A 521 -22.87 -5.92 21.83
N ALA A 522 -23.55 -7.04 21.54
CA ALA A 522 -23.28 -8.34 22.13
C ALA A 522 -22.19 -9.13 21.37
N ILE A 523 -21.99 -8.84 20.09
CA ILE A 523 -20.88 -9.35 19.28
C ILE A 523 -19.53 -8.93 19.86
N ALA A 524 -19.38 -7.65 20.23
CA ALA A 524 -18.12 -7.12 20.74
C ALA A 524 -17.61 -7.86 22.01
N PRO A 525 -18.43 -8.12 23.06
CA PRO A 525 -18.07 -8.97 24.19
C PRO A 525 -17.70 -10.41 23.81
N ALA A 526 -18.40 -11.05 22.87
CA ALA A 526 -18.11 -12.43 22.48
C ALA A 526 -16.77 -12.57 21.74
N ILE A 527 -16.45 -11.59 20.89
CA ILE A 527 -15.12 -11.48 20.27
C ILE A 527 -14.07 -11.17 21.34
N TYR A 528 -14.38 -10.27 22.27
CA TYR A 528 -13.52 -9.93 23.41
C TYR A 528 -13.17 -11.15 24.28
N ASP A 529 -14.13 -12.02 24.58
CA ASP A 529 -13.87 -13.24 25.35
C ASP A 529 -12.91 -14.16 24.60
N ARG A 530 -13.08 -14.33 23.28
CA ARG A 530 -12.15 -15.08 22.43
C ARG A 530 -10.76 -14.46 22.33
N MET A 531 -10.64 -13.14 22.31
CA MET A 531 -9.32 -12.48 22.37
C MET A 531 -8.65 -12.65 23.72
N SER A 532 -9.42 -12.67 24.81
CA SER A 532 -8.85 -12.94 26.13
C SER A 532 -8.24 -14.35 26.21
N GLU A 533 -8.74 -15.30 25.40
CA GLU A 533 -8.13 -16.63 25.21
C GLU A 533 -6.77 -16.55 24.50
N THR A 534 -6.53 -15.54 23.66
CA THR A 534 -5.20 -15.27 23.06
C THR A 534 -4.31 -14.42 23.96
N ARG A 535 -4.75 -14.10 25.19
CA ARG A 535 -4.06 -13.23 26.17
C ARG A 535 -3.72 -11.82 25.65
N GLY A 536 -4.34 -11.39 24.54
CA GLY A 536 -3.97 -10.15 23.87
C GLY A 536 -2.57 -10.17 23.25
N GLU A 537 -2.01 -11.34 22.96
CA GLU A 537 -0.80 -11.46 22.13
C GLU A 537 -1.18 -11.09 20.69
N GLU A 538 -1.00 -9.82 20.35
CA GLU A 538 -1.10 -9.29 19.00
C GLU A 538 0.04 -9.83 18.13
N ASN A 539 -0.13 -9.80 16.81
CA ASN A 539 0.95 -10.17 15.90
C ASN A 539 2.11 -9.19 16.09
N GLU A 540 3.33 -9.71 16.17
CA GLU A 540 4.51 -8.87 16.32
C GLU A 540 5.07 -8.53 14.94
N SER A 541 5.38 -7.26 14.70
CA SER A 541 5.94 -6.84 13.42
C SER A 541 7.32 -7.45 13.23
N LEU A 542 7.56 -8.07 12.07
CA LEU A 542 8.92 -8.44 11.69
C LEU A 542 9.71 -7.18 11.33
N GLY A 543 11.03 -7.33 11.40
CA GLY A 543 11.99 -6.33 10.98
C GLY A 543 11.76 -5.87 9.55
N VAL A 544 12.07 -4.60 9.31
CA VAL A 544 11.81 -3.94 8.04
C VAL A 544 13.10 -3.79 7.24
N ILE A 545 13.03 -4.15 5.95
CA ILE A 545 13.99 -3.78 4.91
C ILE A 545 13.25 -2.80 4.02
N ASP A 546 13.76 -1.57 3.91
CA ASP A 546 13.21 -0.54 3.04
C ASP A 546 14.34 0.27 2.43
N ARG A 547 14.03 0.97 1.33
CA ARG A 547 14.96 1.88 0.69
C ARG A 547 15.32 3.04 1.63
N GLY A 548 16.60 3.41 1.69
CA GLY A 548 17.06 4.51 2.55
C GLY A 548 17.00 4.23 4.06
N HIS A 549 16.47 3.07 4.46
CA HIS A 549 16.53 2.60 5.83
C HIS A 549 17.99 2.36 6.21
N ARG A 550 18.40 2.76 7.42
CA ARG A 550 19.82 2.71 7.84
C ARG A 550 20.29 1.27 7.97
N GLN A 551 20.93 0.80 6.91
CA GLN A 551 21.59 -0.48 6.81
C GLN A 551 22.84 -0.56 7.69
N ARG A 552 23.18 -1.78 8.14
CA ARG A 552 24.49 -2.04 8.74
C ARG A 552 25.56 -1.88 7.66
N ALA A 553 26.79 -1.54 8.05
CA ALA A 553 27.89 -1.37 7.10
C ALA A 553 28.22 -2.64 6.29
N SER A 554 27.78 -3.81 6.77
CA SER A 554 27.92 -5.10 6.10
C SER A 554 26.84 -5.39 5.05
N ASP A 555 25.72 -4.66 5.09
CA ASP A 555 24.58 -4.95 4.22
C ASP A 555 24.85 -4.47 2.80
N SER A 556 24.16 -5.08 1.85
CA SER A 556 24.12 -4.62 0.47
C SER A 556 23.35 -3.32 0.35
N GLU A 557 23.82 -2.41 -0.49
CA GLU A 557 23.14 -1.14 -0.79
C GLU A 557 21.66 -1.38 -1.20
N ASN A 558 20.75 -0.56 -0.68
CA ASN A 558 19.35 -0.51 -1.10
C ASN A 558 18.93 0.96 -1.30
N PRO A 559 18.77 1.42 -2.55
CA PRO A 559 18.63 0.61 -3.77
C PRO A 559 19.97 0.13 -4.33
N VAL A 560 19.96 -1.02 -5.01
CA VAL A 560 21.13 -1.53 -5.76
C VAL A 560 21.20 -0.80 -7.10
N SER A 561 22.24 0.01 -7.31
CA SER A 561 22.49 0.57 -8.65
C SER A 561 23.17 -0.48 -9.54
N ILE A 562 22.64 -0.63 -10.76
CA ILE A 562 23.24 -1.51 -11.79
C ILE A 562 24.17 -0.75 -12.74
N ARG A 563 24.41 0.53 -12.49
CA ARG A 563 25.27 1.39 -13.33
C ARG A 563 26.68 0.83 -13.40
N GLY A 564 27.18 0.59 -14.61
CA GLY A 564 28.49 -0.02 -14.86
C GLY A 564 28.61 -1.48 -14.42
N PHE A 565 27.58 -2.07 -13.79
CA PHE A 565 27.63 -3.42 -13.27
C PHE A 565 27.24 -4.46 -14.34
N LYS A 566 28.00 -5.56 -14.42
CA LYS A 566 27.71 -6.74 -15.25
C LYS A 566 28.22 -7.98 -14.50
N GLY A 567 27.43 -9.04 -14.46
CA GLY A 567 27.77 -10.28 -13.76
C GLY A 567 26.82 -10.59 -12.61
N THR A 568 27.31 -11.36 -11.65
CA THR A 568 26.53 -11.84 -10.51
C THR A 568 26.96 -11.11 -9.24
N LYS A 569 26.00 -10.68 -8.42
CA LYS A 569 26.20 -10.05 -7.11
C LYS A 569 25.35 -10.78 -6.08
N GLU A 570 25.98 -11.25 -5.01
CA GLU A 570 25.25 -11.69 -3.83
C GLU A 570 24.79 -10.47 -3.04
N LEU A 571 23.55 -10.52 -2.57
CA LEU A 571 22.88 -9.48 -1.81
C LEU A 571 22.47 -10.04 -0.46
N GLU A 572 22.79 -9.31 0.59
CA GLU A 572 22.39 -9.58 1.96
C GLU A 572 21.80 -8.31 2.56
N TYR A 573 20.61 -8.41 3.13
CA TYR A 573 19.92 -7.32 3.80
C TYR A 573 19.57 -7.72 5.22
N THR A 574 19.97 -6.91 6.21
CA THR A 574 19.63 -7.15 7.61
C THR A 574 18.36 -6.39 7.99
N ALA A 575 17.37 -7.12 8.47
CA ALA A 575 16.19 -6.57 9.15
C ALA A 575 16.45 -6.56 10.67
N LEU A 576 16.21 -5.43 11.32
CA LEU A 576 16.35 -5.29 12.78
C LEU A 576 15.02 -5.57 13.48
N PHE A 577 15.09 -6.12 14.70
CA PHE A 577 13.91 -6.46 15.49
C PHE A 577 13.04 -5.21 15.65
N THR A 578 11.79 -5.30 15.21
CA THR A 578 10.88 -4.15 15.17
C THR A 578 9.71 -4.38 16.13
N SER A 579 9.25 -3.32 16.77
CA SER A 579 8.10 -3.34 17.66
C SER A 579 7.38 -2.01 17.62
N GLU A 580 6.11 -1.98 18.01
CA GLU A 580 5.39 -0.72 18.14
C GLU A 580 5.85 0.09 19.35
N VAL A 581 5.78 1.41 19.21
CA VAL A 581 6.00 2.38 20.28
C VAL A 581 4.69 2.58 21.03
N ASP A 582 4.53 1.86 22.14
CA ASP A 582 3.37 1.96 23.03
C ASP A 582 2.01 1.77 22.32
N ARG A 583 1.36 2.86 21.93
CA ARG A 583 0.05 2.90 21.26
C ARG A 583 0.04 3.88 20.10
N THR A 584 1.20 4.24 19.55
CA THR A 584 1.26 5.31 18.54
C THR A 584 1.15 4.79 17.11
N ALA A 585 1.08 3.45 16.92
CA ALA A 585 1.29 2.76 15.65
C ALA A 585 2.65 3.09 14.98
N GLU A 586 3.54 3.80 15.68
CA GLU A 586 4.90 4.06 15.21
C GLU A 586 5.75 2.83 15.49
N LEU A 587 6.58 2.44 14.53
CA LEU A 587 7.55 1.37 14.73
C LEU A 587 8.87 1.90 15.27
N LYS A 588 9.43 1.16 16.21
CA LYS A 588 10.82 1.26 16.64
C LYS A 588 11.57 -0.02 16.34
N GLU A 589 12.82 0.12 15.96
CA GLU A 589 13.73 -0.99 15.70
C GLU A 589 14.85 -1.01 16.74
N ASP A 590 15.24 -2.20 17.20
CA ASP A 590 16.35 -2.42 18.13
C ASP A 590 17.63 -2.71 17.33
N THR A 591 18.53 -1.74 17.28
CA THR A 591 19.80 -1.82 16.53
C THR A 591 20.74 -2.92 17.04
N ALA A 592 20.55 -3.39 18.27
CA ALA A 592 21.33 -4.48 18.84
C ALA A 592 20.80 -5.87 18.42
N ARG A 593 19.55 -5.97 17.95
CA ARG A 593 18.89 -7.25 17.68
C ARG A 593 18.58 -7.39 16.18
N ILE A 594 19.14 -8.43 15.58
CA ILE A 594 18.78 -8.84 14.22
C ILE A 594 17.49 -9.64 14.32
N ASP A 595 16.51 -9.31 13.49
CA ASP A 595 15.30 -10.10 13.32
C ASP A 595 15.52 -11.20 12.29
N TYR A 596 15.95 -10.82 11.08
CA TYR A 596 16.35 -11.75 10.04
C TYR A 596 17.35 -11.11 9.06
N ARG A 597 18.02 -11.97 8.28
CA ARG A 597 18.78 -11.58 7.09
C ARG A 597 18.12 -12.15 5.85
N LEU A 598 17.93 -11.33 4.82
CA LEU A 598 17.39 -11.74 3.54
C LEU A 598 18.54 -11.93 2.54
N HIS A 599 18.66 -13.14 1.98
CA HIS A 599 19.69 -13.45 0.98
C HIS A 599 19.09 -13.54 -0.43
N ALA A 600 19.74 -12.89 -1.39
CA ALA A 600 19.37 -12.93 -2.79
C ALA A 600 20.60 -12.90 -3.70
N THR A 601 20.48 -13.44 -4.90
CA THR A 601 21.47 -13.27 -5.96
C THR A 601 20.89 -12.39 -7.06
N LEU A 602 21.64 -11.39 -7.50
CA LEU A 602 21.34 -10.54 -8.64
C LEU A 602 22.29 -10.86 -9.81
N VAL A 603 21.74 -11.24 -10.95
CA VAL A 603 22.45 -11.40 -12.21
C VAL A 603 22.09 -10.26 -13.15
N VAL A 604 23.09 -9.51 -13.61
CA VAL A 604 22.91 -8.40 -14.54
C VAL A 604 23.63 -8.68 -15.85
N THR A 605 22.86 -8.68 -16.93
CA THR A 605 23.37 -8.89 -18.30
C THR A 605 22.83 -7.81 -19.24
N PRO A 606 23.56 -7.46 -20.32
CA PRO A 606 22.99 -6.67 -21.39
C PRO A 606 21.76 -7.38 -21.95
N GLN A 607 20.66 -6.65 -22.23
CA GLN A 607 19.52 -7.25 -22.91
C GLN A 607 19.88 -7.66 -24.34
N ILE A 608 20.65 -6.81 -25.03
CA ILE A 608 21.11 -7.03 -26.39
C ILE A 608 22.62 -7.31 -26.30
N PRO A 609 23.09 -8.50 -26.75
CA PRO A 609 24.49 -8.91 -26.66
C PRO A 609 25.51 -7.98 -27.32
#